data_AF-A0A0G1MDL1-F1
#
_entry.id   AF-A0A0G1MDL1-F1
#
_cell.length_a   1.000
_cell.length_b   1.000
_cell.length_c   1.000
_cell.angle_alpha   90.00
_cell.angle_beta   90.00
_cell.angle_gamma   90.00
#
_symmetry.space_group_name_H-M   'P 1'
#
loop_
_entity.id
_entity.type
_entity.pdbx_description
1 polymer ?
#
loop_
_entity_poly.entity_id
_entity_poly.type
_entity_poly.pdbx_seq_one_letter_code
_entity_poly.pdbx_strand_id
1 'polypeptide(L)'
;MRMSILQMIYVAVGVVLMTILVTAIVAIVLFVMSAFSPTLAHADTFRPSRVRMLTHSTQQFNDELSASWHFIPAPNLLDEVAPVTYGCLDWTPTPTLTISPTIGWSFKSDEPIVSLRLTHKIGKFWGWIDLEEKPRSQTFYFFAQGEYKLTDFLHIGAEEESWGDIRHLGVASHGAGPNLLLRFGKSVGADTAIHFRSVGGGATKPEFFFRYHLFF
;
A
#
# COMPACT_ATOMS: atom_id res chain seq x y z
N MET A 1 10.34 31.61 -18.27
CA MET A 1 11.71 31.13 -18.61
C MET A 1 11.58 29.84 -19.40
N ARG A 2 12.19 29.71 -20.58
CA ARG A 2 12.19 28.44 -21.33
C ARG A 2 13.37 27.58 -20.86
N MET A 3 13.11 26.36 -20.42
CA MET A 3 14.16 25.38 -20.13
C MET A 3 14.95 25.07 -21.41
N SER A 4 16.26 24.92 -21.28
CA SER A 4 17.09 24.49 -22.41
C SER A 4 16.82 23.02 -22.75
N ILE A 5 17.12 22.65 -24.00
CA ILE A 5 17.02 21.24 -24.45
C ILE A 5 17.85 20.31 -23.55
N LEU A 6 19.01 20.77 -23.10
CA LEU A 6 19.86 20.02 -22.17
C LEU A 6 19.15 19.75 -20.83
N GLN A 7 18.49 20.77 -20.27
CA GLN A 7 17.74 20.63 -19.01
C GLN A 7 16.56 19.66 -19.16
N MET A 8 15.87 19.67 -20.31
CA MET A 8 14.80 18.70 -20.58
C MET A 8 15.32 17.26 -20.66
N ILE A 9 16.49 17.06 -21.27
CA ILE A 9 17.14 15.74 -21.34
C ILE A 9 17.53 15.25 -19.94
N TYR A 10 18.13 16.11 -19.10
CA TYR A 10 18.50 15.72 -17.73
C TYR A 10 17.29 15.33 -16.88
N VAL A 11 16.19 16.07 -16.97
CA VAL A 11 14.94 15.73 -16.25
C VAL A 11 14.39 14.40 -16.76
N ALA A 12 14.34 14.19 -18.08
CA ALA A 12 13.84 12.94 -18.65
C ALA A 12 14.69 11.73 -18.24
N VAL A 13 16.02 11.84 -18.30
CA VAL A 13 16.95 10.79 -17.85
C VAL A 13 16.81 10.53 -16.35
N GLY A 14 16.70 11.58 -15.54
CA GLY A 14 16.49 11.46 -14.10
C GLY A 14 15.20 10.72 -13.75
N VAL A 15 14.09 11.04 -14.42
CA VAL A 15 12.79 10.35 -14.23
C VAL A 15 12.87 8.87 -14.63
N VAL A 16 13.51 8.55 -15.77
CA VAL A 16 13.70 7.17 -16.22
C VAL A 16 14.55 6.37 -15.23
N LEU A 17 15.68 6.93 -14.80
CA LEU A 17 16.57 6.28 -13.82
C LEU A 17 15.88 6.07 -12.47
N MET A 18 15.11 7.05 -12.00
CA MET A 18 14.35 6.92 -10.74
C MET A 18 13.24 5.87 -10.86
N THR A 19 12.58 5.78 -12.01
CA THR A 19 11.54 4.76 -12.28
C THR A 19 12.15 3.35 -12.28
N ILE A 20 13.30 3.17 -12.95
CA ILE A 20 14.03 1.90 -12.97
C ILE A 20 14.49 1.54 -11.57
N LEU A 21 15.03 2.50 -10.81
CA LEU A 21 15.50 2.28 -9.44
C LEU A 21 14.36 1.85 -8.52
N VAL A 22 13.23 2.57 -8.53
CA VAL A 22 12.06 2.24 -7.70
C VAL A 22 11.50 0.87 -8.09
N THR A 23 11.37 0.58 -9.39
CA THR A 23 10.89 -0.72 -9.87
C THR A 23 11.83 -1.86 -9.46
N ALA A 24 13.14 -1.64 -9.53
CA ALA A 24 14.14 -2.61 -9.11
C ALA A 24 14.12 -2.82 -7.59
N ILE A 25 13.98 -1.75 -6.80
CA ILE A 25 13.83 -1.85 -5.33
C ILE A 25 12.58 -2.65 -4.99
N VAL A 26 11.44 -2.33 -5.61
CA VAL A 26 10.19 -3.08 -5.41
C VAL A 26 10.42 -4.55 -5.79
N ALA A 27 10.91 -4.85 -6.99
CA ALA A 27 11.17 -6.22 -7.43
C ALA A 27 12.13 -6.99 -6.51
N ILE A 28 13.19 -6.34 -6.01
CA ILE A 28 14.14 -6.92 -5.05
C ILE A 28 13.45 -7.18 -3.71
N VAL A 29 12.64 -6.25 -3.21
CA VAL A 29 11.88 -6.43 -1.95
C VAL A 29 10.91 -7.61 -2.10
N LEU A 30 10.13 -7.67 -3.18
CA LEU A 30 9.22 -8.80 -3.47
C LEU A 30 9.98 -10.14 -3.57
N PHE A 31 11.15 -10.14 -4.23
CA PHE A 31 11.99 -11.34 -4.38
C PHE A 31 12.62 -11.79 -3.05
N VAL A 32 13.16 -10.85 -2.26
CA VAL A 32 13.76 -11.14 -0.95
C VAL A 32 12.67 -11.66 0.01
N MET A 33 11.51 -11.02 0.07
CA MET A 33 10.42 -11.45 0.95
C MET A 33 9.89 -12.84 0.58
N SER A 34 9.80 -13.17 -0.72
CA SER A 34 9.41 -14.51 -1.16
C SER A 34 10.51 -15.58 -0.98
N ALA A 35 11.79 -15.20 -1.05
CA ALA A 35 12.92 -16.12 -0.89
C ALA A 35 13.27 -16.43 0.57
N PHE A 36 12.92 -15.57 1.54
CA PHE A 36 13.30 -15.71 2.95
C PHE A 36 12.12 -16.04 3.89
N SER A 37 11.12 -16.79 3.46
CA SER A 37 10.12 -17.37 4.38
C SER A 37 10.56 -18.77 4.86
N PRO A 38 11.32 -18.90 5.97
CA PRO A 38 11.63 -20.19 6.56
C PRO A 38 10.36 -20.83 7.14
N THR A 39 10.20 -22.11 6.84
CA THR A 39 9.11 -22.99 7.28
C THR A 39 9.19 -23.22 8.79
N LEU A 40 8.39 -22.52 9.59
CA LEU A 40 8.12 -22.89 10.98
C LEU A 40 6.64 -22.67 11.32
N ALA A 41 5.94 -23.80 11.47
CA ALA A 41 4.54 -23.86 11.80
C ALA A 41 4.26 -23.26 13.18
N HIS A 42 3.58 -22.11 13.24
CA HIS A 42 2.78 -21.66 14.39
C HIS A 42 1.50 -20.93 13.91
N ALA A 43 0.37 -21.46 14.37
CA ALA A 43 -0.99 -20.91 14.49
C ALA A 43 -1.67 -20.22 13.28
N ASP A 44 -2.71 -20.92 12.77
CA ASP A 44 -3.71 -20.46 11.81
C ASP A 44 -4.28 -19.06 12.14
N THR A 45 -3.96 -18.08 11.30
CA THR A 45 -4.72 -16.83 11.12
C THR A 45 -5.29 -16.73 9.69
N PHE A 46 -5.37 -17.86 8.99
CA PHE A 46 -5.94 -17.92 7.65
C PHE A 46 -7.46 -17.72 7.70
N ARG A 47 -7.95 -16.74 6.94
CA ARG A 47 -9.38 -16.55 6.67
C ARG A 47 -9.61 -16.71 5.18
N PRO A 48 -10.64 -17.45 4.74
CA PRO A 48 -10.89 -17.63 3.32
C PRO A 48 -11.37 -16.33 2.64
N SER A 49 -11.99 -15.41 3.39
CA SER A 49 -12.52 -14.16 2.84
C SER A 49 -12.49 -13.01 3.85
N ARG A 50 -12.25 -11.79 3.37
CA ARG A 50 -12.27 -10.55 4.17
C ARG A 50 -13.01 -9.43 3.44
N VAL A 51 -13.78 -8.67 4.21
CA VAL A 51 -14.44 -7.44 3.77
C VAL A 51 -13.90 -6.29 4.61
N ARG A 52 -13.47 -5.20 3.97
CA ARG A 52 -12.99 -4.00 4.66
C ARG A 52 -13.64 -2.75 4.06
N MET A 53 -13.75 -1.72 4.87
CA MET A 53 -14.20 -0.39 4.44
C MET A 53 -13.09 0.61 4.71
N LEU A 54 -12.88 1.55 3.81
CA LEU A 54 -11.89 2.61 3.93
C LEU A 54 -12.56 3.94 3.57
N THR A 55 -12.50 4.90 4.48
CA THR A 55 -12.93 6.26 4.21
C THR A 55 -11.71 7.16 4.05
N HIS A 56 -11.73 7.99 3.02
CA HIS A 56 -10.64 8.86 2.61
C HIS A 56 -11.16 10.29 2.55
N SER A 57 -10.41 11.23 3.11
CA SER A 57 -10.63 12.67 2.91
C SER A 57 -9.33 13.34 2.55
N THR A 58 -9.35 14.24 1.57
CA THR A 58 -8.15 14.96 1.14
C THR A 58 -8.44 16.45 1.03
N GLN A 59 -7.57 17.25 1.63
CA GLN A 59 -7.57 18.70 1.51
C GLN A 59 -6.28 19.15 0.81
N GLN A 60 -6.42 19.75 -0.36
CA GLN A 60 -5.30 20.32 -1.11
C GLN A 60 -4.98 21.73 -0.61
N PHE A 61 -3.70 22.00 -0.32
CA PHE A 61 -3.22 23.33 0.07
C PHE A 61 -2.66 24.09 -1.12
N ASN A 62 -1.90 23.41 -1.99
CA ASN A 62 -1.36 23.96 -3.23
C ASN A 62 -1.08 22.82 -4.24
N ASP A 63 -0.38 23.13 -5.33
CA ASP A 63 -0.09 22.17 -6.40
C ASP A 63 0.80 20.98 -5.97
N GLU A 64 1.57 21.14 -4.89
CA GLU A 64 2.53 20.14 -4.42
C GLU A 64 2.16 19.54 -3.06
N LEU A 65 1.29 20.18 -2.28
CA LEU A 65 0.98 19.81 -0.90
C LEU A 65 -0.50 19.60 -0.66
N SER A 66 -0.83 18.45 -0.08
CA SER A 66 -2.15 18.15 0.49
C SER A 66 -2.04 17.47 1.86
N ALA A 67 -3.11 17.52 2.64
CA ALA A 67 -3.29 16.64 3.78
C ALA A 67 -4.35 15.62 3.45
N SER A 68 -4.13 14.37 3.83
CA SER A 68 -5.12 13.31 3.72
C SER A 68 -5.38 12.64 5.07
N TRP A 69 -6.62 12.20 5.24
CA TRP A 69 -7.10 11.50 6.42
C TRP A 69 -7.75 10.21 5.98
N HIS A 70 -7.33 9.10 6.61
CA HIS A 70 -7.95 7.81 6.38
C HIS A 70 -8.54 7.28 7.68
N PHE A 71 -9.73 6.71 7.59
CA PHE A 71 -10.34 5.96 8.69
C PHE A 71 -10.80 4.60 8.18
N ILE A 72 -10.40 3.57 8.90
CA ILE A 72 -10.67 2.17 8.55
C ILE A 72 -11.42 1.59 9.74
N PRO A 73 -12.76 1.44 9.65
CA PRO A 73 -13.52 0.76 10.69
C PRO A 73 -13.07 -0.70 10.83
N ALA A 74 -13.35 -1.29 11.99
CA ALA A 74 -13.11 -2.71 12.19
C ALA A 74 -13.96 -3.57 11.24
N PRO A 75 -13.45 -4.71 10.72
CA PRO A 75 -12.07 -5.19 10.86
C PRO A 75 -11.08 -4.39 9.99
N ASN A 76 -9.94 -4.01 10.57
CA ASN A 76 -8.95 -3.16 9.89
C ASN A 76 -7.96 -3.96 9.00
N LEU A 77 -6.99 -3.25 8.41
CA LEU A 77 -5.96 -3.84 7.53
C LEU A 77 -5.07 -4.89 8.25
N LEU A 78 -4.95 -4.82 9.56
CA LEU A 78 -4.13 -5.70 10.41
C LEU A 78 -4.91 -6.87 11.03
N ASP A 79 -6.12 -7.15 10.54
CA ASP A 79 -7.07 -8.12 11.12
C ASP A 79 -7.41 -7.80 12.59
N GLU A 80 -7.32 -6.53 12.97
CA GLU A 80 -7.74 -6.10 14.28
C GLU A 80 -9.22 -5.74 14.25
N VAL A 81 -9.94 -6.18 15.29
CA VAL A 81 -11.36 -5.85 15.49
C VAL A 81 -11.51 -4.42 16.06
N ALA A 82 -10.54 -3.55 15.81
CA ALA A 82 -10.54 -2.15 16.22
C ALA A 82 -10.28 -1.25 15.01
N PRO A 83 -10.86 -0.04 15.01
CA PRO A 83 -10.60 0.91 13.95
C PRO A 83 -9.14 1.38 13.94
N VAL A 84 -8.71 1.93 12.82
CA VAL A 84 -7.45 2.67 12.70
C VAL A 84 -7.75 4.00 12.00
N THR A 85 -7.03 5.04 12.42
CA THR A 85 -7.03 6.33 11.75
C THR A 85 -5.62 6.69 11.34
N TYR A 86 -5.50 7.41 10.21
CA TYR A 86 -4.24 7.94 9.69
C TYR A 86 -4.42 9.41 9.32
N GLY A 87 -3.41 10.22 9.60
CA GLY A 87 -3.23 11.55 9.05
C GLY A 87 -1.92 11.57 8.27
N CYS A 88 -1.97 12.08 7.04
CA CYS A 88 -0.86 12.08 6.11
C CYS A 88 -0.61 13.50 5.61
N LEU A 89 0.66 13.85 5.43
CA LEU A 89 1.06 15.03 4.66
C LEU A 89 1.57 14.53 3.32
N ASP A 90 0.86 14.81 2.25
CA ASP A 90 1.24 14.39 0.90
C ASP A 90 2.05 15.48 0.23
N TRP A 91 3.28 15.14 -0.14
CA TRP A 91 4.18 16.02 -0.89
C TRP A 91 4.44 15.44 -2.28
N THR A 92 4.10 16.20 -3.32
CA THR A 92 4.20 15.83 -4.73
C THR A 92 5.29 16.66 -5.41
N PRO A 93 6.58 16.37 -5.18
CA PRO A 93 7.70 17.16 -5.73
C PRO A 93 7.82 17.07 -7.25
N THR A 94 7.19 16.06 -7.86
CA THR A 94 7.12 15.91 -9.32
C THR A 94 5.71 15.48 -9.71
N PRO A 95 5.29 15.69 -10.97
CA PRO A 95 3.96 15.27 -11.44
C PRO A 95 3.69 13.76 -11.35
N THR A 96 4.71 12.95 -11.07
CA THR A 96 4.63 11.48 -11.08
C THR A 96 4.93 10.85 -9.72
N LEU A 97 5.41 11.60 -8.72
CA LEU A 97 5.78 11.06 -7.42
C LEU A 97 5.09 11.83 -6.31
N THR A 98 4.43 11.12 -5.40
CA THR A 98 3.95 11.63 -4.12
C THR A 98 4.61 10.86 -2.98
N ILE A 99 5.09 11.59 -1.98
CA ILE A 99 5.70 11.08 -0.75
C ILE A 99 4.77 11.48 0.40
N SER A 100 4.32 10.50 1.18
CA SER A 100 3.32 10.69 2.22
C SER A 100 3.82 10.14 3.56
N PRO A 101 4.59 10.91 4.33
CA PRO A 101 4.77 10.63 5.76
C PRO A 101 3.40 10.62 6.44
N THR A 102 3.16 9.58 7.22
CA THR A 102 1.86 9.26 7.80
C THR A 102 2.03 8.96 9.28
N ILE A 103 1.13 9.52 10.09
CA ILE A 103 0.99 9.16 11.50
C ILE A 103 -0.42 8.62 11.68
N GLY A 104 -0.53 7.44 12.31
CA GLY A 104 -1.80 6.82 12.62
C GLY A 104 -1.93 6.44 14.08
N TRP A 105 -3.09 5.91 14.42
CA TRP A 105 -3.38 5.37 15.74
C TRP A 105 -4.11 4.04 15.64
N SER A 106 -3.57 3.04 16.32
CA SER A 106 -4.17 1.71 16.50
C SER A 106 -5.03 1.71 17.76
N PHE A 107 -6.34 1.62 17.61
CA PHE A 107 -7.25 1.60 18.77
C PHE A 107 -7.25 0.25 19.51
N LYS A 108 -6.74 -0.83 18.92
CA LYS A 108 -6.61 -2.13 19.60
C LYS A 108 -5.46 -2.13 20.61
N SER A 109 -4.30 -1.63 20.18
CA SER A 109 -3.07 -1.63 20.98
C SER A 109 -2.82 -0.33 21.73
N ASP A 110 -3.68 0.68 21.52
CA ASP A 110 -3.54 2.03 22.05
C ASP A 110 -2.13 2.59 21.80
N GLU A 111 -1.74 2.56 20.52
CA GLU A 111 -0.38 2.80 20.09
C GLU A 111 -0.33 3.63 18.79
N PRO A 112 0.65 4.55 18.66
CA PRO A 112 0.88 5.23 17.40
C PRO A 112 1.37 4.27 16.32
N ILE A 113 0.98 4.58 15.09
CA ILE A 113 1.51 3.98 13.86
C ILE A 113 2.33 5.07 13.17
N VAL A 114 3.54 4.74 12.74
CA VAL A 114 4.31 5.60 11.83
C VAL A 114 4.36 4.91 10.48
N SER A 115 4.19 5.69 9.41
CA SER A 115 4.18 5.15 8.06
C SER A 115 4.85 6.09 7.07
N LEU A 116 5.43 5.48 6.04
CA LEU A 116 5.89 6.17 4.86
C LEU A 116 5.27 5.50 3.63
N ARG A 117 4.49 6.28 2.89
CA ARG A 117 3.98 5.87 1.58
C ARG A 117 4.69 6.60 0.46
N LEU A 118 5.04 5.86 -0.59
CA LEU A 118 5.49 6.40 -1.86
C LEU A 118 4.49 6.02 -2.92
N THR A 119 3.96 7.00 -3.66
CA THR A 119 3.02 6.79 -4.74
C THR A 119 3.63 7.26 -6.04
N HIS A 120 3.59 6.42 -7.08
CA HIS A 120 4.03 6.75 -8.43
C HIS A 120 2.84 6.72 -9.40
N LYS A 121 2.77 7.70 -10.29
CA LYS A 121 1.73 7.77 -11.33
C LYS A 121 2.33 8.19 -12.67
N ILE A 122 2.10 7.37 -13.70
CA ILE A 122 2.53 7.68 -15.07
C ILE A 122 1.46 7.25 -16.08
N GLY A 123 0.87 8.23 -16.76
CA GLY A 123 -0.20 7.99 -17.72
C GLY A 123 -1.39 7.24 -17.10
N LYS A 124 -1.61 6.00 -17.55
CA LYS A 124 -2.67 5.10 -17.06
C LYS A 124 -2.24 4.19 -15.91
N PHE A 125 -0.94 4.17 -15.60
CA PHE A 125 -0.41 3.38 -14.49
C PHE A 125 -0.36 4.20 -13.22
N TRP A 126 -0.73 3.58 -12.11
CA TRP A 126 -0.35 4.06 -10.78
C TRP A 126 0.27 2.91 -9.99
N GLY A 127 0.99 3.23 -8.94
CA GLY A 127 1.33 2.28 -7.90
C GLY A 127 1.72 2.99 -6.63
N TRP A 128 1.66 2.29 -5.51
CA TRP A 128 2.20 2.78 -4.26
C TRP A 128 2.78 1.65 -3.43
N ILE A 129 3.63 2.04 -2.50
CA ILE A 129 4.17 1.20 -1.45
C ILE A 129 3.98 1.94 -0.14
N ASP A 130 3.55 1.23 0.89
CA ASP A 130 3.29 1.71 2.23
C ASP A 130 4.05 0.83 3.22
N LEU A 131 4.84 1.47 4.06
CA LEU A 131 5.62 0.85 5.12
C LEU A 131 5.12 1.41 6.44
N GLU A 132 4.49 0.58 7.25
CA GLU A 132 3.96 0.96 8.56
C GLU A 132 4.69 0.23 9.69
N GLU A 133 4.93 0.92 10.79
CA GLU A 133 5.49 0.38 12.03
C GLU A 133 4.67 0.85 13.23
N LYS A 134 4.45 -0.06 14.18
CA LYS A 134 4.00 0.21 15.55
C LYS A 134 5.22 0.14 16.49
N PRO A 135 5.81 1.27 16.91
CA PRO A 135 7.15 1.29 17.53
C PRO A 135 7.28 0.56 18.88
N ARG A 136 6.23 0.56 19.71
CA ARG A 136 6.19 -0.11 21.02
C ARG A 136 5.99 -1.62 20.87
N SER A 137 5.02 -2.05 20.04
CA SER A 137 4.77 -3.47 19.82
C SER A 137 5.78 -4.11 18.88
N GLN A 138 6.52 -3.28 18.12
CA GLN A 138 7.44 -3.68 17.06
C GLN A 138 6.77 -4.51 15.97
N THR A 139 5.52 -4.15 15.67
CA THR A 139 4.75 -4.78 14.60
C THR A 139 4.92 -3.97 13.32
N PHE A 140 5.14 -4.63 12.19
CA PHE A 140 5.18 -3.98 10.89
C PHE A 140 3.97 -4.37 10.05
N TYR A 141 3.63 -3.49 9.12
CA TYR A 141 2.74 -3.77 8.01
C TYR A 141 3.33 -3.18 6.74
N PHE A 142 3.26 -3.96 5.67
CA PHE A 142 3.77 -3.63 4.37
C PHE A 142 2.65 -3.81 3.37
N PHE A 143 2.43 -2.81 2.52
CA PHE A 143 1.48 -2.93 1.45
C PHE A 143 2.02 -2.29 0.18
N ALA A 144 2.04 -3.05 -0.92
CA ALA A 144 2.42 -2.54 -2.22
C ALA A 144 1.32 -2.87 -3.22
N GLN A 145 0.99 -1.94 -4.11
CA GLN A 145 -0.03 -2.14 -5.13
C GLN A 145 0.35 -1.39 -6.40
N GLY A 146 0.19 -2.05 -7.54
CA GLY A 146 0.37 -1.44 -8.86
C GLY A 146 -0.85 -1.73 -9.71
N GLU A 147 -1.37 -0.71 -10.38
CA GLU A 147 -2.56 -0.85 -11.24
C GLU A 147 -2.41 -0.14 -12.56
N TYR A 148 -3.14 -0.67 -13.54
CA TYR A 148 -3.32 -0.09 -14.85
C TYR A 148 -4.80 0.22 -15.09
N LYS A 149 -5.08 1.49 -15.42
CA LYS A 149 -6.41 1.98 -15.76
C LYS A 149 -6.81 1.53 -17.17
N LEU A 150 -7.73 0.57 -17.27
CA LEU A 150 -8.29 0.13 -18.55
C LEU A 150 -9.36 1.11 -19.04
N THR A 151 -10.29 1.47 -18.16
CA THR A 151 -11.40 2.40 -18.42
C THR A 151 -11.53 3.39 -17.26
N ASP A 152 -12.47 4.33 -17.34
CA ASP A 152 -12.76 5.23 -16.22
C ASP A 152 -13.35 4.54 -14.98
N PHE A 153 -13.86 3.31 -15.14
CA PHE A 153 -14.49 2.55 -14.06
C PHE A 153 -13.71 1.30 -13.66
N LEU A 154 -12.79 0.78 -14.49
CA LEU A 154 -12.10 -0.49 -14.27
C LEU A 154 -10.59 -0.34 -14.34
N HIS A 155 -9.95 -0.76 -13.26
CA HIS A 155 -8.51 -0.87 -13.11
C HIS A 155 -8.16 -2.33 -12.80
N ILE A 156 -7.03 -2.78 -13.32
CA ILE A 156 -6.49 -4.12 -13.06
C ILE A 156 -5.08 -3.99 -12.50
N GLY A 157 -4.67 -4.92 -11.65
CA GLY A 157 -3.35 -4.82 -11.05
C GLY A 157 -2.94 -6.05 -10.27
N ALA A 158 -1.94 -5.84 -9.44
CA ALA A 158 -1.51 -6.76 -8.42
C ALA A 158 -1.15 -6.00 -7.15
N GLU A 159 -1.27 -6.69 -6.03
CA GLU A 159 -0.89 -6.16 -4.73
C GLU A 159 -0.17 -7.21 -3.90
N GLU A 160 0.61 -6.73 -2.94
CA GLU A 160 1.26 -7.50 -1.89
C GLU A 160 0.91 -6.85 -0.55
N GLU A 161 0.57 -7.70 0.42
CA GLU A 161 0.27 -7.33 1.78
C GLU A 161 1.01 -8.27 2.73
N SER A 162 1.87 -7.69 3.56
CA SER A 162 2.64 -8.42 4.57
C SER A 162 2.51 -7.79 5.95
N TRP A 163 2.52 -8.59 7.01
CA TRP A 163 2.53 -8.09 8.39
C TRP A 163 3.19 -9.08 9.34
N GLY A 164 3.71 -8.59 10.47
CA GLY A 164 4.31 -9.45 11.48
C GLY A 164 5.00 -8.67 12.60
N ASP A 165 5.62 -9.39 13.52
CA ASP A 165 6.49 -8.83 14.55
C ASP A 165 7.93 -8.79 14.00
N ILE A 166 8.57 -7.62 14.06
CA ILE A 166 9.95 -7.40 13.58
C ILE A 166 10.95 -8.30 14.33
N ARG A 167 10.66 -8.69 15.58
CA ARG A 167 11.47 -9.63 16.37
C ARG A 167 11.30 -11.08 15.92
N HIS A 168 10.22 -11.38 15.21
CA HIS A 168 9.83 -12.74 14.82
C HIS A 168 9.46 -12.80 13.32
N LEU A 169 10.34 -12.30 12.45
CA LEU A 169 10.10 -12.28 10.99
C LEU A 169 9.81 -13.66 10.40
N GLY A 170 10.32 -14.73 11.00
CA GLY A 170 10.05 -16.10 10.57
C GLY A 170 8.59 -16.55 10.72
N VAL A 171 7.72 -15.76 11.37
CA VAL A 171 6.26 -16.00 11.45
C VAL A 171 5.44 -14.90 10.76
N ALA A 172 6.09 -14.03 9.97
CA ALA A 172 5.38 -13.02 9.21
C ALA A 172 4.39 -13.64 8.21
N SER A 173 3.32 -12.91 7.96
CA SER A 173 2.33 -13.19 6.93
C SER A 173 2.72 -12.44 5.67
N HIS A 174 2.73 -13.14 4.53
CA HIS A 174 2.98 -12.59 3.21
C HIS A 174 1.90 -13.08 2.26
N GLY A 175 1.21 -12.15 1.59
CA GLY A 175 0.20 -12.49 0.60
C GLY A 175 0.31 -11.56 -0.58
N ALA A 176 0.28 -12.13 -1.77
CA ALA A 176 0.29 -11.36 -3.00
C ALA A 176 -0.66 -11.97 -4.02
N GLY A 177 -1.14 -11.15 -4.94
CA GLY A 177 -1.89 -11.63 -6.08
C GLY A 177 -2.59 -10.53 -6.86
N PRO A 178 -3.43 -10.93 -7.84
CA PRO A 178 -4.09 -9.99 -8.72
C PRO A 178 -5.20 -9.25 -7.97
N ASN A 179 -5.44 -8.01 -8.40
CA ASN A 179 -6.57 -7.22 -7.93
C ASN A 179 -7.33 -6.54 -9.08
N LEU A 180 -8.58 -6.21 -8.79
CA LEU A 180 -9.51 -5.51 -9.65
C LEU A 180 -10.11 -4.36 -8.85
N LEU A 181 -10.01 -3.15 -9.37
CA LEU A 181 -10.58 -1.97 -8.74
C LEU A 181 -11.65 -1.36 -9.66
N LEU A 182 -12.83 -1.19 -9.08
CA LEU A 182 -13.99 -0.56 -9.68
C LEU A 182 -14.15 0.85 -9.10
N ARG A 183 -14.19 1.86 -9.95
CA ARG A 183 -14.38 3.27 -9.57
C ARG A 183 -15.74 3.77 -10.04
N PHE A 184 -16.55 4.24 -9.11
CA PHE A 184 -17.89 4.75 -9.35
C PHE A 184 -17.90 6.26 -9.09
N GLY A 185 -17.47 7.02 -10.10
CA GLY A 185 -17.31 8.47 -9.99
C GLY A 185 -16.13 8.86 -9.07
N LYS A 186 -16.24 10.02 -8.43
CA LYS A 186 -15.19 10.55 -7.55
C LYS A 186 -15.30 10.08 -6.10
N SER A 187 -16.46 9.57 -5.69
CA SER A 187 -16.81 9.39 -4.27
C SER A 187 -16.83 7.95 -3.81
N VAL A 188 -16.90 6.98 -4.73
CA VAL A 188 -17.07 5.56 -4.38
C VAL A 188 -16.12 4.69 -5.20
N GLY A 189 -15.52 3.70 -4.54
CA GLY A 189 -14.80 2.63 -5.19
C GLY A 189 -15.05 1.29 -4.49
N ALA A 190 -14.88 0.20 -5.23
CA ALA A 190 -14.85 -1.14 -4.68
C ALA A 190 -13.67 -1.88 -5.31
N ASP A 191 -12.90 -2.61 -4.53
CA ASP A 191 -11.89 -3.50 -5.06
C ASP A 191 -12.12 -4.94 -4.64
N THR A 192 -11.53 -5.84 -5.40
CA THR A 192 -11.38 -7.24 -5.00
C THR A 192 -9.99 -7.72 -5.33
N ALA A 193 -9.42 -8.56 -4.46
CA ALA A 193 -8.13 -9.19 -4.67
C ALA A 193 -8.16 -10.66 -4.23
N ILE A 194 -7.26 -11.44 -4.78
CA ILE A 194 -7.00 -12.81 -4.34
C ILE A 194 -5.54 -12.87 -3.92
N HIS A 195 -5.28 -13.07 -2.63
CA HIS A 195 -3.93 -13.26 -2.12
C HIS A 195 -3.62 -14.74 -1.99
N PHE A 196 -2.51 -15.16 -2.57
CA PHE A 196 -1.89 -16.43 -2.25
C PHE A 196 -1.00 -16.19 -1.04
N ARG A 197 -1.52 -16.50 0.15
CA ARG A 197 -0.90 -16.14 1.43
C ARG A 197 -0.16 -17.30 2.07
N SER A 198 1.07 -17.06 2.49
CA SER A 198 1.83 -17.91 3.42
C SER A 198 2.02 -17.17 4.75
N VAL A 199 1.92 -17.91 5.86
CA VAL A 199 2.18 -17.40 7.21
C VAL A 199 3.24 -18.30 7.84
N GLY A 200 4.36 -17.71 8.27
CA GLY A 200 5.48 -18.44 8.86
C GLY A 200 6.05 -19.56 8.00
N GLY A 201 6.09 -19.35 6.67
CA GLY A 201 6.48 -20.36 5.70
C GLY A 201 5.51 -21.55 5.60
N GLY A 202 4.32 -21.46 6.18
CA GLY A 202 3.27 -22.46 6.05
C GLY A 202 2.73 -22.59 4.61
N ALA A 203 1.85 -23.57 4.40
CA ALA A 203 1.23 -23.79 3.09
C ALA A 203 0.55 -22.53 2.56
N THR A 204 0.80 -22.22 1.29
CA THR A 204 0.17 -21.09 0.61
C THR A 204 -1.31 -21.38 0.41
N LYS A 205 -2.18 -20.51 0.94
CA LYS A 205 -3.64 -20.64 0.84
C LYS A 205 -4.24 -19.39 0.16
N PRO A 206 -5.30 -19.55 -0.66
CA PRO A 206 -5.96 -18.42 -1.30
C PRO A 206 -6.86 -17.68 -0.29
N GLU A 207 -6.73 -16.36 -0.22
CA GLU A 207 -7.55 -15.48 0.59
C GLU A 207 -8.20 -14.41 -0.29
N PHE A 208 -9.53 -14.29 -0.20
CA PHE A 208 -10.30 -13.34 -0.99
C PHE A 208 -10.49 -12.03 -0.22
N PHE A 209 -10.22 -10.91 -0.87
CA PHE A 209 -10.46 -9.58 -0.34
C PHE A 209 -11.55 -8.86 -1.12
N PHE A 210 -12.37 -8.14 -0.39
CA PHE A 210 -13.26 -7.11 -0.92
C PHE A 210 -13.09 -5.84 -0.09
N ARG A 211 -12.67 -4.74 -0.71
CA ARG A 211 -12.61 -3.44 -0.02
C ARG A 211 -13.59 -2.47 -0.63
N TYR A 212 -14.27 -1.71 0.22
CA TYR A 212 -15.12 -0.60 -0.19
C TYR A 212 -14.47 0.72 0.20
N HIS A 213 -14.49 1.68 -0.71
CA HIS A 213 -13.83 2.97 -0.55
C HIS A 213 -14.84 4.10 -0.66
N LEU A 214 -14.84 5.00 0.31
CA LEU A 214 -15.56 6.27 0.27
C LEU A 214 -14.56 7.43 0.23
N PHE A 215 -14.76 8.36 -0.70
CA PHE A 215 -13.92 9.55 -0.87
C PHE A 215 -14.75 10.81 -0.63
N PHE A 216 -14.25 11.67 0.26
CA PHE A 216 -14.88 12.91 0.70
C PHE A 216 -14.01 14.14 0.39
#